data_AF-A0A8B8MHE4-F1
#
_entry.id   AF-A0A8B8MHE4-F1
#
_cell.length_a   1.000
_cell.length_b   1.000
_cell.length_c   1.000
_cell.angle_alpha   90.00
_cell.angle_beta   90.00
_cell.angle_gamma   90.00
#
_symmetry.space_group_name_H-M   'P 1'
#
loop_
_entity.id
_entity.type
_entity.pdbx_description
1 polymer ?
#
loop_
_entity_poly.entity_id
_entity_poly.type
_entity_poly.pdbx_seq_one_letter_code
_entity_poly.pdbx_strand_id
1 'polypeptide(L)'
;MASSSSRSRVLNPGPEDGSLLRFQSVHVSEHIWDGREHLILKVRRSHFIPAGMEGVPMEILPHLTLAGFAGVAQLACFPIDRHLITALVERWRPETHTFHMPPGECTITLQDIVIQIGLHIDGKAIIAAVGGNKAQIVEDLLGIRPLDDAFAGSSLKLSWLDQHFTHVAMHNHNELQLTRFARAYILRLIGGFMLADHSSSRVPVRYLPFVTPRFS
;
A
#
# COMPACT_ATOMS: atom_id res chain seq x y z
N MET A 1 40.01 39.27 -32.99
CA MET A 1 39.89 38.04 -32.19
C MET A 1 38.71 38.21 -31.24
N ALA A 2 37.56 37.62 -31.57
CA ALA A 2 36.38 37.68 -30.71
C ALA A 2 36.48 36.54 -29.69
N SER A 3 36.74 36.89 -28.43
CA SER A 3 36.75 35.93 -27.32
C SER A 3 35.30 35.58 -26.98
N SER A 4 34.83 34.45 -27.51
CA SER A 4 33.57 33.85 -27.09
C SER A 4 33.74 33.34 -25.65
N SER A 5 33.20 34.08 -24.69
CA SER A 5 33.07 33.63 -23.30
C SER A 5 32.02 32.53 -23.26
N SER A 6 32.48 31.28 -23.25
CA SER A 6 31.67 30.11 -22.92
C SER A 6 31.16 30.26 -21.48
N ARG A 7 30.05 30.98 -21.30
CA ARG A 7 29.30 30.93 -20.04
C ARG A 7 28.86 29.48 -19.85
N SER A 8 29.60 28.76 -19.00
CA SER A 8 29.14 27.54 -18.36
C SER A 8 27.75 27.85 -17.79
N ARG A 9 26.69 27.39 -18.47
CA ARG A 9 25.35 27.38 -17.88
C ARG A 9 25.47 26.45 -16.70
N VAL A 10 25.59 27.01 -15.51
CA VAL A 10 25.35 26.30 -14.26
C VAL A 10 23.89 25.87 -14.37
N LEU A 11 23.68 24.61 -14.77
CA LEU A 11 22.38 23.98 -14.72
C LEU A 11 22.06 23.93 -13.23
N ASN A 12 21.21 24.83 -12.77
CA ASN A 12 20.65 24.71 -11.44
C ASN A 12 19.61 23.59 -11.51
N PRO A 13 19.84 22.42 -10.87
CA PRO A 13 18.85 21.35 -10.84
C PRO A 13 17.63 21.70 -9.96
N GLY A 14 17.68 22.82 -9.23
CA GLY A 14 16.58 23.33 -8.41
C GLY A 14 15.61 24.25 -9.16
N PRO A 15 14.45 24.55 -8.57
CA PRO A 15 13.46 25.44 -9.16
C PRO A 15 13.98 26.88 -9.28
N GLU A 16 13.41 27.63 -10.21
CA GLU A 16 13.71 29.06 -10.39
C GLU A 16 13.24 29.91 -9.21
N ASP A 17 12.15 29.51 -8.55
CA ASP A 17 11.66 30.10 -7.31
C ASP A 17 11.62 29.06 -6.18
N GLY A 18 12.45 29.28 -5.15
CA GLY A 18 12.53 28.43 -3.96
C GLY A 18 11.62 28.85 -2.80
N SER A 19 10.86 29.96 -2.93
CA SER A 19 10.08 30.54 -1.83
C SER A 19 9.02 29.59 -1.25
N LEU A 20 8.56 28.64 -2.07
CA LEU A 20 7.57 27.63 -1.69
C LEU A 20 8.19 26.35 -1.10
N LEU A 21 9.50 26.12 -1.25
CA LEU A 21 10.18 24.92 -0.76
C LEU A 21 10.64 25.05 0.69
N ARG A 22 9.68 25.16 1.61
CA ARG A 22 9.94 25.40 3.04
C ARG A 22 10.68 24.25 3.74
N PHE A 23 10.65 23.04 3.20
CA PHE A 23 11.33 21.85 3.71
C PHE A 23 12.57 21.45 2.91
N GLN A 24 13.06 22.31 2.01
CA GLN A 24 14.18 21.98 1.13
C GLN A 24 15.45 21.60 1.90
N SER A 25 15.77 22.30 2.99
CA SER A 25 16.96 22.04 3.81
C SER A 25 17.02 20.64 4.43
N VAL A 26 15.88 19.96 4.55
CA VAL A 26 15.78 18.58 5.06
C VAL A 26 15.39 17.58 3.97
N HIS A 27 15.22 18.06 2.73
CA HIS A 27 14.80 17.24 1.60
C HIS A 27 15.96 16.45 1.01
N VAL A 28 15.71 15.21 0.56
CA VAL A 28 16.77 14.34 0.02
C VAL A 28 17.48 14.96 -1.19
N SER A 29 16.76 15.73 -2.01
CA SER A 29 17.31 16.44 -3.18
C SER A 29 18.34 17.52 -2.83
N GLU A 30 18.38 18.02 -1.59
CA GLU A 30 19.39 19.01 -1.17
C GLU A 30 20.81 18.43 -1.30
N HIS A 31 20.98 17.15 -0.98
CA HIS A 31 22.24 16.44 -1.14
C HIS A 31 22.67 16.38 -2.60
N ILE A 32 21.72 16.23 -3.52
CA ILE A 32 21.98 16.22 -4.96
C ILE A 32 22.44 17.60 -5.42
N TRP A 33 21.79 18.66 -4.94
CA TRP A 33 22.11 20.04 -5.30
C TRP A 33 23.47 20.48 -4.77
N ASP A 34 23.84 20.02 -3.58
CA ASP A 34 25.15 20.28 -2.95
C ASP A 34 26.26 19.34 -3.44
N GLY A 35 25.97 18.36 -4.31
CA GLY A 35 26.95 17.37 -4.78
C GLY A 35 27.45 16.41 -3.71
N ARG A 36 26.68 16.20 -2.62
CA ARG A 36 26.99 15.27 -1.54
C ARG A 36 26.64 13.84 -1.95
N GLU A 37 27.25 12.86 -1.28
CA GLU A 37 26.94 11.44 -1.52
C GLU A 37 25.46 11.14 -1.27
N HIS A 38 24.88 10.34 -2.18
CA HIS A 38 23.47 9.99 -2.15
C HIS A 38 23.17 9.06 -0.97
N LEU A 39 22.29 9.47 -0.07
CA LEU A 39 21.78 8.57 0.95
C LEU A 39 21.03 7.42 0.26
N ILE A 40 21.43 6.18 0.55
CA ILE A 40 20.75 5.00 0.04
C ILE A 40 19.39 4.89 0.71
N LEU A 41 18.32 5.16 -0.04
CA LEU A 41 16.97 4.97 0.47
C LEU A 41 16.71 3.49 0.73
N LYS A 42 16.39 3.16 1.98
CA LYS A 42 16.01 1.80 2.37
C LYS A 42 14.58 1.53 1.92
N VAL A 43 14.42 1.14 0.66
CA VAL A 43 13.15 0.67 0.13
C VAL A 43 12.83 -0.70 0.72
N ARG A 44 11.71 -0.79 1.44
CA ARG A 44 11.17 -2.04 1.96
C ARG A 44 9.86 -2.34 1.25
N ARG A 45 9.68 -3.59 0.83
CA ARG A 45 8.34 -4.10 0.55
C ARG A 45 7.65 -4.27 1.90
N SER A 46 6.40 -3.83 1.99
CA SER A 46 5.54 -4.27 3.08
C SER A 46 5.44 -5.82 3.06
N HIS A 47 5.26 -6.44 4.23
CA HIS A 47 5.55 -7.86 4.50
C HIS A 47 5.26 -8.79 3.32
N PHE A 48 6.28 -9.55 2.91
CA PHE A 48 6.18 -10.64 1.96
C PHE A 48 5.09 -11.60 2.47
N ILE A 49 3.99 -11.76 1.74
CA ILE A 49 2.97 -12.79 2.02
C ILE A 49 3.65 -14.13 1.67
N PRO A 50 4.18 -14.89 2.64
CA PRO A 50 5.22 -15.90 2.34
C PRO A 50 4.68 -17.16 1.69
N ALA A 51 3.36 -17.35 1.66
CA ALA A 51 2.73 -18.57 1.19
C ALA A 51 1.32 -18.29 0.62
N GLY A 52 1.03 -18.88 -0.55
CA GLY A 52 -0.27 -18.79 -1.23
C GLY A 52 -0.35 -17.77 -2.38
N MET A 53 0.78 -17.17 -2.79
CA MET A 53 0.84 -16.05 -3.76
C MET A 53 1.95 -16.21 -4.82
N GLU A 54 2.05 -17.37 -5.47
CA GLU A 54 2.59 -17.42 -6.85
C GLU A 54 1.68 -16.64 -7.84
N GLY A 55 0.50 -16.24 -7.36
CA GLY A 55 -0.48 -15.39 -8.00
C GLY A 55 -1.73 -15.35 -7.14
N VAL A 56 -2.72 -14.56 -7.55
CA VAL A 56 -4.04 -14.56 -6.92
C VAL A 56 -4.72 -15.91 -7.20
N PRO A 57 -5.13 -16.71 -6.19
CA PRO A 57 -5.79 -17.98 -6.46
C PRO A 57 -7.07 -17.77 -7.27
N MET A 58 -7.22 -18.52 -8.35
CA MET A 58 -8.35 -18.37 -9.28
C MET A 58 -9.70 -18.54 -8.59
N GLU A 59 -9.75 -19.38 -7.57
CA GLU A 59 -10.95 -19.71 -6.80
C GLU A 59 -11.50 -18.49 -6.04
N ILE A 60 -10.66 -17.55 -5.62
CA ILE A 60 -11.10 -16.34 -4.90
C ILE A 60 -11.20 -15.11 -5.77
N LEU A 61 -10.79 -15.17 -7.05
CA LEU A 61 -10.93 -14.04 -7.97
C LEU A 61 -12.36 -13.49 -8.05
N PRO A 62 -13.44 -14.30 -8.07
CA PRO A 62 -14.81 -13.78 -8.04
C PRO A 62 -15.08 -12.93 -6.79
N HIS A 63 -14.65 -13.39 -5.61
CA HIS A 63 -14.81 -12.66 -4.36
C HIS A 63 -14.00 -11.36 -4.35
N LEU A 64 -12.78 -11.37 -4.89
CA LEU A 64 -11.93 -10.19 -4.97
C LEU A 64 -12.47 -9.16 -5.96
N THR A 65 -12.95 -9.60 -7.12
CA THR A 65 -13.58 -8.72 -8.12
C THR A 65 -14.83 -8.08 -7.53
N LEU A 66 -15.70 -8.87 -6.89
CA LEU A 66 -16.91 -8.37 -6.25
C LEU A 66 -16.60 -7.36 -5.13
N ALA A 67 -15.51 -7.57 -4.38
CA ALA A 67 -15.07 -6.65 -3.33
C ALA A 67 -14.27 -5.44 -3.86
N GLY A 68 -13.93 -5.37 -5.15
CA GLY A 68 -13.07 -4.34 -5.73
C GLY A 68 -11.56 -4.50 -5.45
N PHE A 69 -11.14 -5.66 -4.91
CA PHE A 69 -9.76 -5.93 -4.51
C PHE A 69 -8.93 -6.66 -5.58
N ALA A 70 -9.51 -6.98 -6.75
CA ALA A 70 -8.77 -7.67 -7.82
C ALA A 70 -7.54 -6.86 -8.30
N GLY A 71 -7.69 -5.55 -8.55
CA GLY A 71 -6.58 -4.70 -8.97
C GLY A 71 -5.53 -4.51 -7.87
N VAL A 72 -5.97 -4.34 -6.62
CA VAL A 72 -5.07 -4.30 -5.44
C VAL A 72 -4.23 -5.57 -5.33
N ALA A 73 -4.85 -6.74 -5.53
CA ALA A 73 -4.17 -8.03 -5.47
C ALA A 73 -3.10 -8.15 -6.57
N GLN A 74 -3.39 -7.66 -7.78
CA GLN A 74 -2.43 -7.66 -8.89
C GLN A 74 -1.25 -6.71 -8.62
N LEU A 75 -1.52 -5.50 -8.13
CA LEU A 75 -0.47 -4.53 -7.79
C LEU A 75 0.41 -5.00 -6.63
N ALA A 76 -0.17 -5.68 -5.64
CA ALA A 76 0.58 -6.23 -4.52
C ALA A 76 1.64 -7.26 -4.98
N CYS A 77 1.49 -7.86 -6.17
CA CYS A 77 2.44 -8.78 -6.78
C CYS A 77 3.52 -8.09 -7.65
N PHE A 78 3.38 -6.79 -7.95
CA PHE A 78 4.27 -6.09 -8.86
C PHE A 78 5.71 -5.99 -8.29
N PRO A 79 6.76 -6.20 -9.12
CA PRO A 79 8.14 -6.06 -8.67
C PRO A 79 8.44 -4.60 -8.32
N ILE A 80 9.18 -4.41 -7.21
CA ILE A 80 9.62 -3.08 -6.80
C ILE A 80 10.87 -2.68 -7.58
N ASP A 81 10.76 -1.58 -8.33
CA ASP A 81 11.93 -0.88 -8.88
C ASP A 81 12.45 0.14 -7.87
N ARG A 82 13.58 -0.18 -7.24
CA ARG A 82 14.22 0.68 -6.24
C ARG A 82 14.72 2.00 -6.84
N HIS A 83 15.18 1.98 -8.09
CA HIS A 83 15.70 3.18 -8.74
C HIS A 83 14.56 4.14 -9.08
N LEU A 84 13.45 3.61 -9.60
CA LEU A 84 12.25 4.41 -9.86
C LEU A 84 11.68 5.02 -8.58
N ILE A 85 11.54 4.24 -7.51
CA ILE A 85 11.05 4.76 -6.21
C ILE A 85 11.98 5.85 -5.69
N THR A 86 13.29 5.65 -5.78
CA THR A 86 14.27 6.64 -5.32
C THR A 86 14.15 7.94 -6.11
N ALA A 87 14.09 7.84 -7.45
CA ALA A 87 13.88 8.98 -8.33
C ALA A 87 12.57 9.74 -8.07
N LEU A 88 11.49 9.03 -7.70
CA LEU A 88 10.20 9.63 -7.32
C LEU A 88 10.27 10.32 -5.96
N VAL A 89 10.91 9.69 -4.96
CA VAL A 89 11.11 10.29 -3.63
C VAL A 89 11.94 11.57 -3.73
N GLU A 90 12.96 11.60 -4.58
CA GLU A 90 13.77 12.80 -4.86
C GLU A 90 12.98 13.93 -5.52
N ARG A 91 11.88 13.61 -6.20
CA ARG A 91 11.04 14.58 -6.93
C ARG A 91 9.78 14.96 -6.16
N TRP A 92 9.41 14.19 -5.14
CA TRP A 92 8.24 14.46 -4.31
C TRP A 92 8.44 15.71 -3.46
N ARG A 93 7.48 16.64 -3.49
CA ARG A 93 7.44 17.80 -2.61
C ARG A 93 6.33 17.64 -1.58
N PRO A 94 6.68 17.44 -0.29
CA PRO A 94 5.67 17.34 0.75
C PRO A 94 4.91 18.65 0.99
N GLU A 95 5.46 19.81 0.60
CA GLU A 95 4.83 21.12 0.74
C GLU A 95 3.57 21.27 -0.12
N THR A 96 3.61 20.77 -1.35
CA THR A 96 2.55 20.90 -2.36
C THR A 96 1.82 19.58 -2.62
N HIS A 97 2.35 18.45 -2.11
CA HIS A 97 1.92 17.11 -2.43
C HIS A 97 2.00 16.79 -3.94
N THR A 98 3.03 17.31 -4.62
CA THR A 98 3.27 17.13 -6.06
C THR A 98 4.67 16.59 -6.33
N PHE A 99 4.85 15.89 -7.45
CA PHE A 99 6.15 15.55 -8.00
C PHE A 99 6.64 16.66 -8.91
N HIS A 100 7.90 17.07 -8.75
CA HIS A 100 8.57 18.00 -9.65
C HIS A 100 9.29 17.20 -10.74
N MET A 101 8.69 17.14 -11.92
CA MET A 101 9.21 16.44 -13.09
C MET A 101 9.79 17.45 -14.10
N PRO A 102 10.63 17.04 -15.06
CA PRO A 102 11.14 17.95 -16.10
C PRO A 102 10.07 18.76 -16.85
N PRO A 103 8.86 18.22 -17.13
CA PRO A 103 7.78 18.98 -17.76
C PRO A 103 7.04 19.95 -16.82
N GLY A 104 7.25 19.87 -15.50
CA GLY A 104 6.51 20.64 -14.50
C GLY A 104 6.05 19.79 -13.31
N GLU A 105 5.07 20.32 -12.56
CA GLU A 105 4.48 19.64 -11.42
C GLU A 105 3.47 18.57 -11.84
N CYS A 106 3.49 17.44 -11.14
CA CYS A 106 2.60 16.31 -11.35
C CYS A 106 1.97 15.88 -10.02
N THR A 107 0.65 15.94 -9.92
CA THR A 107 -0.10 15.52 -8.72
C THR A 107 -0.71 14.15 -8.96
N ILE A 108 -0.71 13.28 -7.94
CA ILE A 108 -1.52 12.06 -7.95
C ILE A 108 -2.93 12.42 -7.50
N THR A 109 -3.90 12.22 -8.38
CA THR A 109 -5.32 12.43 -8.05
C THR A 109 -5.97 11.15 -7.56
N LEU A 110 -7.13 11.29 -6.92
CA LEU A 110 -7.93 10.15 -6.52
C LEU A 110 -8.38 9.31 -7.76
N GLN A 111 -8.59 9.95 -8.91
CA GLN A 111 -8.93 9.26 -10.15
C GLN A 111 -7.79 8.37 -10.66
N ASP A 112 -6.53 8.84 -10.55
CA ASP A 112 -5.36 8.02 -10.90
C ASP A 112 -5.29 6.77 -10.01
N ILE A 113 -5.56 6.94 -8.71
CA ILE A 113 -5.60 5.85 -7.74
C ILE A 113 -6.69 4.84 -8.11
N VAL A 114 -7.90 5.29 -8.46
CA VAL A 114 -9.01 4.41 -8.92
C VAL A 114 -8.60 3.62 -10.15
N ILE A 115 -8.01 4.28 -11.15
CA ILE A 115 -7.59 3.64 -12.40
C ILE A 115 -6.49 2.61 -12.15
N GLN A 116 -5.52 2.94 -11.28
CA GLN A 116 -4.39 2.05 -10.99
C GLN A 116 -4.81 0.84 -10.14
N ILE A 117 -5.61 1.04 -9.09
CA ILE A 117 -5.91 -0.02 -8.10
C ILE A 117 -7.25 -0.71 -8.32
N GLY A 118 -8.16 -0.11 -9.09
CA GLY A 118 -9.50 -0.63 -9.37
C GLY A 118 -10.50 -0.52 -8.20
N LEU A 119 -10.16 0.20 -7.13
CA LEU A 119 -11.09 0.43 -6.00
C LEU A 119 -12.01 1.61 -6.31
N HIS A 120 -13.31 1.38 -6.18
CA HIS A 120 -14.31 2.43 -6.36
C HIS A 120 -14.27 3.45 -5.23
N ILE A 121 -14.33 4.72 -5.60
CA ILE A 121 -14.36 5.87 -4.68
C ILE A 121 -15.76 6.44 -4.48
N ASP A 122 -16.71 6.08 -5.36
CA ASP A 122 -18.08 6.60 -5.37
C ASP A 122 -19.01 5.88 -4.36
N GLY A 123 -18.44 5.33 -3.29
CA GLY A 123 -19.12 4.54 -2.28
C GLY A 123 -19.51 5.33 -1.03
N LYS A 124 -20.36 4.73 -0.19
CA LYS A 124 -20.63 5.27 1.15
C LYS A 124 -19.37 5.20 1.99
N ALA A 125 -19.09 6.28 2.74
CA ALA A 125 -18.01 6.30 3.71
C ALA A 125 -18.17 5.13 4.70
N ILE A 126 -17.11 4.34 4.85
CA ILE A 126 -17.07 3.22 5.80
C ILE A 126 -16.76 3.81 7.18
N ILE A 127 -17.77 3.84 8.06
CA ILE A 127 -17.61 4.20 9.46
C ILE A 127 -17.53 2.90 10.27
N ALA A 128 -16.32 2.51 10.63
CA ALA A 128 -16.08 1.33 11.45
C ALA A 128 -16.14 1.71 12.94
N ALA A 129 -17.07 1.12 13.69
CA ALA A 129 -17.13 1.31 15.14
C ALA A 129 -15.82 0.80 15.79
N VAL A 130 -15.28 1.61 16.70
CA VAL A 130 -14.08 1.25 17.48
C VAL A 130 -14.56 0.64 18.79
N GLY A 131 -14.62 -0.69 18.86
CA GLY A 131 -15.06 -1.42 20.05
C GLY A 131 -15.63 -2.79 19.73
N GLY A 132 -15.93 -3.58 20.77
CA GLY A 132 -16.51 -4.92 20.64
C GLY A 132 -15.51 -6.07 20.83
N ASN A 133 -16.03 -7.30 20.87
CA ASN A 133 -15.22 -8.49 21.07
C ASN A 133 -14.50 -8.88 19.78
N LYS A 134 -13.24 -8.44 19.65
CA LYS A 134 -12.38 -8.72 18.49
C LYS A 134 -12.24 -10.20 18.16
N ALA A 135 -12.18 -11.08 19.18
CA ALA A 135 -12.09 -12.52 18.97
C ALA A 135 -13.39 -13.08 18.39
N GLN A 136 -14.54 -12.58 18.84
CA GLN A 136 -15.84 -12.95 18.30
C GLN A 136 -15.99 -12.53 16.83
N ILE A 137 -15.62 -11.29 16.49
CA ILE A 137 -15.70 -10.79 15.11
C ILE A 137 -14.87 -11.68 14.17
N VAL A 138 -13.66 -12.07 14.60
CA VAL A 138 -12.80 -12.96 13.81
C VAL A 138 -13.40 -14.36 13.71
N GLU A 139 -13.93 -14.92 14.80
CA GLU A 139 -14.60 -16.22 14.79
C GLU A 139 -15.81 -16.25 13.86
N ASP A 140 -16.68 -15.25 13.93
CA ASP A 140 -17.89 -15.18 13.13
C ASP A 140 -17.56 -15.09 11.62
N LEU A 141 -16.56 -14.27 11.28
CA LEU A 141 -16.28 -13.92 9.89
C LEU A 141 -15.22 -14.81 9.23
N LEU A 142 -14.30 -15.40 10.00
CA LEU A 142 -13.25 -16.31 9.53
C LEU A 142 -13.43 -17.76 10.00
N GLY A 143 -14.30 -18.04 10.97
CA GLY A 143 -14.61 -19.39 11.44
C GLY A 143 -13.65 -19.97 12.48
N ILE A 144 -12.65 -19.19 12.92
CA ILE A 144 -11.64 -19.63 13.88
C ILE A 144 -11.51 -18.55 14.95
N ARG A 145 -11.70 -18.90 16.21
CA ARG A 145 -11.52 -17.98 17.33
C ARG A 145 -10.03 -17.82 17.67
N PRO A 146 -9.44 -16.63 17.51
CA PRO A 146 -8.05 -16.43 17.89
C PRO A 146 -7.89 -16.30 19.41
N LEU A 147 -6.76 -16.74 19.93
CA LEU A 147 -6.34 -16.46 21.30
C LEU A 147 -5.83 -15.02 21.45
N ASP A 148 -5.70 -14.53 22.68
CA ASP A 148 -5.33 -13.14 22.94
C ASP A 148 -3.94 -12.75 22.40
N ASP A 149 -3.03 -13.72 22.29
CA ASP A 149 -1.69 -13.54 21.73
C ASP A 149 -1.69 -13.31 20.21
N ALA A 150 -2.77 -13.68 19.50
CA ALA A 150 -2.95 -13.37 18.08
C ALA A 150 -3.19 -11.87 17.83
N PHE A 151 -3.47 -11.11 18.90
CA PHE A 151 -3.79 -9.69 18.81
C PHE A 151 -2.68 -8.81 19.37
N ALA A 152 -2.68 -7.56 18.88
CA ALA A 152 -2.02 -6.47 19.57
C ALA A 152 -2.97 -5.27 19.56
N GLY A 153 -3.51 -4.94 20.74
CA GLY A 153 -4.66 -4.05 20.85
C GLY A 153 -5.87 -4.61 20.09
N SER A 154 -6.45 -3.80 19.20
CA SER A 154 -7.58 -4.14 18.33
C SER A 154 -7.17 -4.68 16.94
N SER A 155 -5.88 -4.93 16.73
CA SER A 155 -5.36 -5.43 15.45
C SER A 155 -4.98 -6.90 15.55
N LEU A 156 -5.28 -7.66 14.50
CA LEU A 156 -4.91 -9.06 14.33
C LEU A 156 -3.52 -9.14 13.68
N LYS A 157 -2.66 -10.04 14.16
CA LYS A 157 -1.35 -10.29 13.55
C LYS A 157 -1.51 -10.95 12.17
N LEU A 158 -0.78 -10.46 11.17
CA LEU A 158 -0.77 -11.09 9.83
C LEU A 158 -0.18 -12.50 9.88
N SER A 159 0.80 -12.75 10.77
CA SER A 159 1.35 -14.09 10.99
C SER A 159 0.30 -15.11 11.43
N TRP A 160 -0.74 -14.68 12.16
CA TRP A 160 -1.86 -15.54 12.53
C TRP A 160 -2.70 -15.89 11.30
N LEU A 161 -2.98 -14.91 10.43
CA LEU A 161 -3.64 -15.19 9.15
C LEU A 161 -2.81 -16.18 8.32
N ASP A 162 -1.51 -15.97 8.23
CA ASP A 162 -0.59 -16.83 7.47
C ASP A 162 -0.55 -18.27 7.99
N GLN A 163 -0.68 -18.48 9.30
CA GLN A 163 -0.76 -19.80 9.90
C GLN A 163 -2.07 -20.55 9.58
N HIS A 164 -3.20 -19.84 9.50
CA HIS A 164 -4.52 -20.46 9.37
C HIS A 164 -5.08 -20.47 7.94
N PHE A 165 -4.65 -19.54 7.08
CA PHE A 165 -5.18 -19.33 5.74
C PHE A 165 -4.07 -19.38 4.68
N THR A 166 -3.16 -20.35 4.79
CA THR A 166 -1.95 -20.45 3.95
C THR A 166 -2.26 -20.89 2.51
N HIS A 167 -3.07 -21.93 2.33
CA HIS A 167 -3.34 -22.55 1.02
C HIS A 167 -4.83 -22.61 0.75
N VAL A 168 -5.26 -22.12 -0.42
CA VAL A 168 -6.67 -22.12 -0.83
C VAL A 168 -7.26 -23.53 -0.89
N ALA A 169 -6.44 -24.54 -1.22
CA ALA A 169 -6.85 -25.94 -1.29
C ALA A 169 -7.38 -26.50 0.04
N MET A 170 -7.03 -25.89 1.18
CA MET A 170 -7.59 -26.29 2.49
C MET A 170 -8.97 -25.67 2.75
N HIS A 171 -9.39 -24.72 1.93
CA HIS A 171 -10.58 -23.89 2.15
C HIS A 171 -11.53 -23.87 0.94
N ASN A 172 -11.28 -24.65 -0.11
CA ASN A 172 -12.09 -24.69 -1.33
C ASN A 172 -13.18 -25.79 -1.31
N HIS A 173 -13.42 -26.42 -0.16
CA HIS A 173 -14.41 -27.52 -0.02
C HIS A 173 -15.86 -27.04 -0.11
N ASN A 174 -16.14 -25.78 0.23
CA ASN A 174 -17.46 -25.16 0.12
C ASN A 174 -17.35 -23.63 0.03
N GLU A 175 -18.43 -22.97 -0.39
CA GLU A 175 -18.47 -21.52 -0.59
C GLU A 175 -18.20 -20.72 0.69
N LEU A 176 -18.62 -21.23 1.85
CA LEU A 176 -18.41 -20.56 3.13
C LEU A 176 -16.92 -20.52 3.49
N GLN A 177 -16.21 -21.64 3.39
CA GLN A 177 -14.77 -21.70 3.61
C GLN A 177 -14.01 -20.85 2.60
N LEU A 178 -14.42 -20.87 1.33
CA LEU A 178 -13.78 -20.07 0.28
C LEU A 178 -13.97 -18.58 0.52
N THR A 179 -15.16 -18.17 0.97
CA THR A 179 -15.45 -16.79 1.38
C THR A 179 -14.60 -16.37 2.57
N ARG A 180 -14.43 -17.24 3.58
CA ARG A 180 -13.56 -16.98 4.74
C ARG A 180 -12.10 -16.81 4.31
N PHE A 181 -11.62 -17.65 3.41
CA PHE A 181 -10.28 -17.52 2.82
C PHE A 181 -10.13 -16.20 2.06
N ALA A 182 -11.11 -15.83 1.23
CA ALA A 182 -11.10 -14.56 0.50
C ALA A 182 -11.06 -13.35 1.47
N ARG A 183 -11.82 -13.37 2.58
CA ARG A 183 -11.76 -12.34 3.62
C ARG A 183 -10.38 -12.22 4.26
N ALA A 184 -9.80 -13.36 4.65
CA ALA A 184 -8.44 -13.41 5.20
C ALA A 184 -7.42 -12.85 4.21
N TYR A 185 -7.57 -13.19 2.93
CA TYR A 185 -6.72 -12.68 1.86
C TYR A 185 -6.86 -11.16 1.68
N ILE A 186 -8.08 -10.61 1.64
CA ILE A 186 -8.30 -9.15 1.57
C ILE A 186 -7.71 -8.46 2.80
N LEU A 187 -7.85 -9.02 4.00
CA LEU A 187 -7.22 -8.47 5.21
C LEU A 187 -5.69 -8.39 5.11
N ARG A 188 -5.05 -9.36 4.45
CA ARG A 188 -3.60 -9.28 4.17
C ARG A 188 -3.27 -8.14 3.22
N LEU A 189 -4.07 -7.92 2.17
CA LEU A 189 -3.89 -6.76 1.29
C LEU A 189 -4.05 -5.45 2.06
N ILE A 190 -5.02 -5.35 2.97
CA ILE A 190 -5.24 -4.14 3.75
C ILE A 190 -4.08 -3.89 4.71
N GLY A 191 -3.72 -4.84 5.58
CA GLY A 191 -2.68 -4.61 6.60
C GLY A 191 -1.25 -4.76 6.10
N GLY A 192 -1.06 -5.50 5.02
CA GLY A 192 0.25 -5.85 4.45
C GLY A 192 0.57 -5.13 3.15
N PHE A 193 -0.34 -4.34 2.57
CA PHE A 193 -0.03 -3.55 1.37
C PHE A 193 -0.61 -2.14 1.43
N MET A 194 -1.92 -1.98 1.65
CA MET A 194 -2.58 -0.66 1.53
C MET A 194 -2.38 0.25 2.74
N LEU A 195 -2.60 -0.28 3.94
CA LEU A 195 -2.61 0.46 5.21
C LEU A 195 -1.55 -0.07 6.16
N ALA A 196 -0.42 -0.49 5.59
CA ALA A 196 0.66 -1.06 6.35
C ALA A 196 1.34 0.02 7.21
N ASP A 197 1.50 -0.27 8.50
CA ASP A 197 2.33 0.55 9.38
C ASP A 197 3.82 0.21 9.19
N HIS A 198 4.72 0.83 9.95
CA HIS A 198 6.16 0.55 9.88
C HIS A 198 6.53 -0.93 10.09
N SER A 199 5.66 -1.70 10.77
CA SER A 199 5.88 -3.12 11.02
C SER A 199 5.30 -4.00 9.90
N SER A 200 4.32 -3.49 9.15
CA SER A 200 3.55 -4.23 8.14
C SER A 200 3.06 -5.59 8.64
N SER A 201 2.81 -5.73 9.95
CA SER A 201 2.66 -7.05 10.59
C SER A 201 1.27 -7.29 11.15
N ARG A 202 0.36 -6.32 11.02
CA ARG A 202 -0.94 -6.30 11.69
C ARG A 202 -2.00 -5.63 10.83
N VAL A 203 -3.26 -6.00 11.08
CA VAL A 203 -4.43 -5.37 10.46
C VAL A 203 -5.51 -5.10 11.51
N PRO A 204 -6.07 -3.88 11.58
CA PRO A 204 -7.20 -3.60 12.47
C PRO A 204 -8.41 -4.48 12.17
N VAL A 205 -8.94 -5.18 13.18
CA VAL A 205 -10.09 -6.09 13.02
C VAL A 205 -11.34 -5.38 12.52
N ARG A 206 -11.43 -4.06 12.76
CA ARG A 206 -12.55 -3.21 12.31
C ARG A 206 -12.81 -3.26 10.79
N TYR A 207 -11.83 -3.66 9.97
CA TYR A 207 -12.00 -3.78 8.52
C TYR A 207 -12.70 -5.09 8.12
N LEU A 208 -12.61 -6.13 8.96
CA LEU A 208 -13.11 -7.47 8.65
C LEU A 208 -14.63 -7.52 8.34
N PRO A 209 -15.50 -6.75 9.04
CA PRO A 209 -16.93 -6.69 8.68
C PRO A 209 -17.23 -6.08 7.31
N PHE A 210 -16.27 -5.39 6.68
CA PHE A 210 -16.46 -4.67 5.41
C PHE A 210 -15.80 -5.37 4.22
N VAL A 211 -14.97 -6.39 4.47
CA VAL A 211 -14.36 -7.18 3.40
C VAL A 211 -15.36 -8.29 3.04
N THR A 212 -15.90 -8.25 1.82
CA THR A 212 -17.00 -9.04 1.22
C THR A 212 -18.44 -8.56 1.47
N PRO A 213 -19.30 -8.49 0.43
CA PRO A 213 -20.71 -8.17 0.59
C PRO A 213 -21.48 -9.30 1.27
N ARG A 214 -22.61 -8.95 1.91
CA ARG A 214 -23.67 -9.92 2.20
C ARG A 214 -24.23 -10.38 0.86
N PHE A 215 -24.26 -11.69 0.62
CA PHE A 215 -25.20 -12.23 -0.35
C PHE A 215 -26.60 -11.91 0.19
N SER A 216 -27.21 -10.84 -0.32
CA SER A 216 -28.62 -10.54 -0.18
C SER A 216 -29.32 -10.93 -1.46
#